data_AF-A0A1W5KRD9-F1
#
_entry.id   AF-A0A1W5KRD9-F1
#
_cell.length_a   1.000
_cell.length_b   1.000
_cell.length_c   1.000
_cell.angle_alpha   90.00
_cell.angle_beta   90.00
_cell.angle_gamma   90.00
#
_symmetry.space_group_name_H-M   'P 1'
#
loop_
_entity.id
_entity.type
_entity.pdbx_description
1 polymer ?
#
loop_
_entity_poly.entity_id
_entity_poly.type
_entity_poly.pdbx_seq_one_letter_code
_entity_poly.pdbx_strand_id
1 'polypeptide(L)'
;ATSVKVFGHDSFDPRHGYTTENLHQTFLKTLQGEALPSLIDAMMGHLQDIMLDSDTVRPCAERWQVDGIFVFCYKVMFESGYLTLFGKELGRDKPQARQAAQRALVLNALENFKEFDKI
;
A
#
# COMPACT_ATOMS: atom_id res chain seq x y z
N ALA A 1 -8.52 -2.19 -17.29
CA ALA A 1 -7.08 -2.23 -17.62
C ALA A 1 -6.22 -1.70 -16.47
N THR A 2 -6.46 -0.49 -15.94
CA THR A 2 -5.66 0.11 -14.85
C THR A 2 -5.76 -0.64 -13.51
N SER A 3 -6.96 -1.06 -13.07
CA SER A 3 -7.15 -1.84 -11.84
C SER A 3 -6.32 -3.15 -11.79
N VAL A 4 -6.28 -3.89 -12.91
CA VAL A 4 -5.48 -5.12 -13.04
C VAL A 4 -3.99 -4.83 -12.89
N LYS A 5 -3.51 -3.73 -13.47
CA LYS A 5 -2.09 -3.34 -13.38
C LYS A 5 -1.69 -2.87 -11.98
N VAL A 6 -2.59 -2.23 -11.24
CA VAL A 6 -2.29 -1.69 -9.90
C VAL A 6 -2.46 -2.74 -8.81
N PHE A 7 -3.56 -3.50 -8.87
CA PHE A 7 -4.02 -4.34 -7.77
C PHE A 7 -4.07 -5.84 -8.13
N GLY A 8 -3.78 -6.21 -9.37
CA GLY A 8 -3.76 -7.61 -9.80
C GLY A 8 -5.14 -8.28 -9.91
N HIS A 9 -6.23 -7.50 -9.89
CA HIS A 9 -7.59 -8.03 -10.05
C HIS A 9 -8.38 -7.29 -11.15
N ASP A 10 -9.32 -8.01 -11.76
CA ASP A 10 -10.24 -7.45 -12.75
C ASP A 10 -11.13 -6.36 -12.16
N SER A 11 -11.61 -5.47 -13.03
CA SER A 11 -12.51 -4.39 -12.62
C SER A 11 -13.77 -4.99 -11.99
N PHE A 12 -14.21 -4.44 -10.85
CA PHE A 12 -15.48 -4.75 -10.18
C PHE A 12 -16.72 -4.30 -10.97
N ASP A 13 -16.63 -4.24 -12.30
CA ASP A 13 -17.73 -3.95 -13.18
C ASP A 13 -18.80 -5.05 -13.03
N PRO A 14 -20.07 -4.68 -12.77
CA PRO A 14 -21.17 -5.63 -12.67
C PRO A 14 -21.29 -6.57 -13.87
N ARG A 15 -20.80 -6.16 -15.04
CA ARG A 15 -20.76 -6.98 -16.27
C ARG A 15 -19.88 -8.22 -16.16
N HIS A 16 -18.95 -8.28 -15.21
CA HIS A 16 -18.08 -9.44 -14.97
C HIS A 16 -18.62 -10.40 -13.89
N GLY A 17 -19.88 -10.25 -13.46
CA GLY A 17 -20.51 -11.16 -12.48
C GLY A 17 -20.20 -10.84 -11.00
N TYR A 18 -19.43 -9.78 -10.73
CA TYR A 18 -19.28 -9.22 -9.39
C TYR A 18 -20.50 -8.36 -9.08
N THR A 19 -21.42 -8.86 -8.27
CA THR A 19 -22.53 -8.04 -7.76
C THR A 19 -22.03 -7.09 -6.68
N THR A 20 -22.51 -5.85 -6.70
CA THR A 20 -22.20 -4.82 -5.69
C THR A 20 -22.56 -5.28 -4.27
N GLU A 21 -23.58 -6.13 -4.14
CA GLU A 21 -24.02 -6.76 -2.89
C GLU A 21 -22.92 -7.62 -2.24
N ASN A 22 -22.25 -8.47 -3.02
CA ASN A 22 -21.18 -9.35 -2.50
C ASN A 22 -19.97 -8.54 -2.04
N LEU A 23 -19.61 -7.49 -2.78
CA LEU A 23 -18.51 -6.60 -2.41
C LEU A 23 -18.82 -5.79 -1.14
N HIS A 24 -20.05 -5.28 -1.03
CA HIS A 24 -20.48 -4.53 0.15
C HIS A 24 -20.40 -5.39 1.42
N GLN A 25 -20.89 -6.64 1.35
CA GLN A 25 -20.79 -7.58 2.47
C GLN A 25 -19.34 -7.92 2.82
N THR A 26 -18.46 -8.05 1.84
CA THR A 26 -17.03 -8.25 2.10
C THR A 26 -16.45 -7.06 2.86
N PHE A 27 -16.69 -5.82 2.43
CA PHE A 27 -16.17 -4.65 3.13
C PHE A 27 -16.68 -4.51 4.56
N LEU A 28 -17.96 -4.80 4.81
CA LEU A 28 -18.51 -4.80 6.16
C LEU A 28 -17.82 -5.83 7.06
N LYS A 29 -17.47 -7.00 6.51
CA LYS A 29 -16.80 -8.07 7.26
C LYS A 29 -15.31 -7.83 7.47
N THR A 30 -14.63 -7.12 6.58
CA THR A 30 -13.15 -7.02 6.59
C THR A 30 -12.61 -5.65 6.96
N LEU A 31 -13.40 -4.58 6.83
CA LEU A 31 -12.95 -3.20 7.08
C LEU A 31 -13.64 -2.56 8.30
N GLN A 32 -14.43 -3.33 9.05
CA GLN A 32 -15.19 -2.86 10.21
C GLN A 32 -15.26 -3.96 11.30
N GLY A 33 -15.85 -3.61 12.45
CA GLY A 33 -16.09 -4.55 13.55
C GLY A 33 -14.80 -5.23 14.04
N GLU A 34 -14.87 -6.54 14.28
CA GLU A 34 -13.77 -7.34 14.82
C GLU A 34 -12.52 -7.40 13.93
N ALA A 35 -12.65 -7.17 12.61
CA ALA A 35 -11.51 -7.17 11.69
C ALA A 35 -10.71 -5.85 11.72
N LEU A 36 -11.37 -4.74 12.11
CA LEU A 36 -10.79 -3.41 12.04
C LEU A 36 -9.59 -3.20 12.99
N PRO A 37 -9.58 -3.67 14.27
CA PRO A 37 -8.43 -3.51 15.15
C PRO A 37 -7.14 -4.08 14.56
N SER A 38 -7.18 -5.29 14.01
CA SER A 38 -6.00 -5.90 13.36
C SER A 38 -5.50 -5.10 12.16
N LEU A 39 -6.42 -4.47 11.41
CA LEU A 39 -6.08 -3.63 10.27
C LEU A 39 -5.42 -2.32 10.72
N ILE A 40 -5.93 -1.71 11.80
CA ILE A 40 -5.36 -0.50 12.42
C ILE A 40 -3.94 -0.79 12.93
N ASP A 41 -3.76 -1.91 13.64
CA ASP A 41 -2.47 -2.30 14.20
C ASP A 41 -1.44 -2.55 13.09
N ALA A 42 -1.84 -3.25 12.02
CA ALA A 42 -0.99 -3.47 10.84
C ALA A 42 -0.61 -2.15 10.16
N MET A 43 -1.56 -1.25 9.95
CA MET A 43 -1.32 0.06 9.35
C MET A 43 -0.37 0.91 10.21
N MET A 44 -0.56 0.91 11.53
CA MET A 44 0.31 1.63 12.45
C MET A 44 1.74 1.09 12.41
N GLY A 45 1.90 -0.23 12.41
CA GLY A 45 3.21 -0.87 12.26
C GLY A 45 3.91 -0.47 10.96
N HIS A 46 3.20 -0.51 9.83
CA HIS A 46 3.75 -0.10 8.55
C HIS A 46 4.08 1.39 8.46
N LEU A 47 3.24 2.27 9.01
CA LEU A 47 3.53 3.70 9.09
C LEU A 47 4.81 3.97 9.88
N GLN A 48 4.96 3.33 11.04
CA GLN A 48 6.17 3.45 11.86
C GLN A 48 7.39 2.92 11.11
N ASP A 49 7.31 1.73 10.53
CA ASP A 49 8.38 1.14 9.73
C ASP A 49 8.81 2.10 8.61
N ILE A 50 7.88 2.60 7.79
CA ILE A 50 8.21 3.44 6.63
C ILE A 50 8.76 4.80 7.05
N MET A 51 8.16 5.44 8.06
CA MET A 51 8.62 6.75 8.52
C MET A 51 10.00 6.67 9.21
N LEU A 52 10.32 5.55 9.87
CA LEU A 52 11.57 5.36 10.63
C LEU A 52 12.69 4.65 9.84
N ASP A 53 12.36 3.68 8.96
CA ASP A 53 13.28 2.91 8.11
C ASP A 53 13.74 3.69 6.88
N SER A 54 13.09 4.80 6.58
CA SER A 54 13.40 5.53 5.38
C SER A 54 14.90 5.88 5.29
N ASP A 55 15.53 5.49 4.19
CA ASP A 55 16.81 6.05 3.72
C ASP A 55 16.71 7.59 3.55
N THR A 56 15.51 8.19 3.67
CA THR A 56 15.33 9.62 3.88
C THR A 56 15.77 10.10 5.26
N VAL A 57 16.04 9.25 6.25
CA VAL A 57 16.62 9.67 7.56
C VAL A 57 18.10 9.29 7.68
N ARG A 58 18.63 8.36 6.89
CA ARG A 58 20.03 7.88 7.02
C ARG A 58 20.69 7.77 5.64
N PRO A 59 21.30 8.86 5.15
CA PRO A 59 22.67 9.24 5.56
C PRO A 59 22.82 10.69 6.02
N CYS A 60 21.71 11.39 6.28
CA CYS A 60 21.72 12.80 6.68
C CYS A 60 20.73 13.07 7.83
N ALA A 61 20.78 12.26 8.89
CA ALA A 61 19.96 12.45 10.09
C ALA A 61 20.15 13.81 10.77
N GLU A 62 21.14 14.60 10.34
CA GLU A 62 21.49 15.91 10.88
C GLU A 62 20.98 17.09 10.05
N ARG A 63 20.35 16.89 8.88
CA ARG A 63 19.86 17.99 8.04
C ARG A 63 18.37 17.89 7.75
N TRP A 64 17.71 19.04 7.88
CA TRP A 64 16.34 19.22 7.42
C TRP A 64 16.22 18.89 5.93
N GLN A 65 15.23 18.08 5.59
CA GLN A 65 14.84 17.82 4.21
C GLN A 65 13.63 18.66 3.85
N VAL A 66 13.70 19.27 2.67
CA VAL A 66 12.59 20.03 2.10
C VAL A 66 11.99 19.17 0.99
N ASP A 67 10.71 18.86 1.13
CA ASP A 67 9.95 18.09 0.14
C ASP A 67 8.52 18.66 0.02
N GLY A 68 7.82 18.31 -1.05
CA GLY A 68 6.42 18.66 -1.24
C GLY A 68 5.52 17.82 -0.34
N ILE A 69 4.70 18.47 0.49
CA ILE A 69 3.80 17.78 1.44
C ILE A 69 2.90 16.73 0.77
N PHE A 70 2.39 17.02 -0.42
CA PHE A 70 1.57 16.08 -1.19
C PHE A 70 2.38 14.85 -1.60
N VAL A 71 3.57 15.03 -2.17
CA VAL A 71 4.44 13.93 -2.62
C VAL A 71 4.84 13.05 -1.44
N PHE A 72 5.22 13.67 -0.32
CA PHE A 72 5.55 12.98 0.92
C PHE A 72 4.37 12.14 1.44
N CYS A 73 3.20 12.75 1.63
CA CYS A 73 2.01 12.06 2.13
C CYS A 73 1.58 10.94 1.17
N TYR A 74 1.60 11.20 -0.15
CA TYR A 74 1.19 10.22 -1.16
C TYR A 74 2.06 8.98 -1.11
N LYS A 75 3.38 9.14 -1.02
CA LYS A 75 4.32 8.02 -0.89
C LYS A 75 4.10 7.24 0.40
N VAL A 76 4.09 7.91 1.55
CA VAL A 76 3.97 7.28 2.87
C VAL A 76 2.64 6.54 3.01
N MET A 77 1.53 7.20 2.65
CA MET A 77 0.19 6.61 2.78
C MET A 77 -0.01 5.45 1.80
N PHE A 78 0.47 5.57 0.57
CA PHE A 78 0.31 4.49 -0.42
C PHE A 78 1.11 3.25 -0.03
N GLU A 79 2.40 3.40 0.31
CA GLU A 79 3.24 2.27 0.70
C GLU A 79 2.70 1.58 1.96
N SER A 80 2.31 2.36 2.98
CA SER A 80 1.73 1.82 4.22
C SER A 80 0.41 1.10 3.95
N GLY A 81 -0.49 1.71 3.17
CA GLY A 81 -1.77 1.14 2.83
C GLY A 81 -1.65 -0.11 1.96
N TYR A 82 -0.71 -0.12 1.00
CA TYR A 82 -0.45 -1.28 0.15
C TYR A 82 0.01 -2.48 0.97
N LEU A 83 1.00 -2.29 1.86
CA LEU A 83 1.48 -3.36 2.73
C LEU A 83 0.41 -3.85 3.71
N THR A 84 -0.43 -2.95 4.19
CA THR A 84 -1.55 -3.31 5.10
C THR A 84 -2.58 -4.21 4.41
N LEU A 85 -2.95 -3.90 3.16
CA LEU A 85 -4.00 -4.62 2.44
C LEU A 85 -3.50 -5.87 1.72
N PHE A 86 -2.29 -5.82 1.16
CA PHE A 86 -1.73 -6.89 0.33
C PHE A 86 -0.65 -7.70 1.07
N GLY A 87 -0.31 -7.31 2.29
CA GLY A 87 0.63 -8.01 3.15
C GLY A 87 2.11 -7.79 2.78
N LYS A 88 2.98 -8.35 3.64
CA LYS A 88 4.41 -8.42 3.41
C LYS A 88 4.79 -9.82 2.93
N GLU A 89 5.59 -9.91 1.87
CA GLU A 89 6.12 -11.17 1.35
C GLU A 89 7.14 -11.78 2.35
N LEU A 90 6.65 -12.53 3.34
CA LEU A 90 7.44 -13.18 4.39
C LEU A 90 7.88 -14.59 3.95
N GLY A 91 8.97 -14.69 3.20
CA GLY A 91 9.64 -15.98 2.92
C GLY A 91 11.05 -16.04 3.51
N ARG A 92 11.43 -17.23 3.99
CA ARG A 92 12.59 -17.47 4.87
C ARG A 92 13.99 -17.29 4.24
N ASP A 93 14.09 -17.12 2.93
CA ASP A 93 15.38 -17.07 2.23
C ASP A 93 15.69 -15.68 1.66
N LYS A 94 16.75 -15.07 2.20
CA LYS A 94 17.37 -13.78 1.79
C LYS A 94 16.49 -12.52 1.95
N PRO A 95 16.38 -11.98 3.18
CA PRO A 95 15.50 -10.85 3.50
C PRO A 95 15.78 -9.56 2.71
N GLN A 96 17.05 -9.26 2.40
CA GLN A 96 17.43 -7.99 1.74
C GLN A 96 17.04 -7.91 0.26
N ALA A 97 17.30 -8.97 -0.52
CA ALA A 97 16.94 -9.00 -1.94
C ALA A 97 15.41 -8.99 -2.14
N ARG A 98 14.67 -9.65 -1.25
CA ARG A 98 13.20 -9.66 -1.29
C ARG A 98 12.59 -8.34 -0.83
N GLN A 99 13.19 -7.66 0.16
CA GLN A 99 12.78 -6.31 0.54
C GLN A 99 12.96 -5.33 -0.62
N ALA A 100 14.07 -5.41 -1.37
CA ALA A 100 14.27 -4.60 -2.56
C ALA A 100 13.25 -4.91 -3.67
N ALA A 101 12.96 -6.19 -3.91
CA ALA A 101 11.93 -6.61 -4.87
C ALA A 101 10.53 -6.12 -4.48
N GLN A 102 10.19 -6.21 -3.19
CA GLN A 102 8.91 -5.71 -2.67
C GLN A 102 8.80 -4.19 -2.79
N ARG A 103 9.86 -3.45 -2.44
CA ARG A 103 9.92 -2.00 -2.66
C ARG A 103 9.72 -1.67 -4.15
N ALA A 104 10.35 -2.42 -5.06
CA ALA A 104 10.15 -2.23 -6.50
C ALA A 104 8.70 -2.48 -6.95
N LEU A 105 8.04 -3.51 -6.38
CA LEU A 105 6.62 -3.78 -6.65
C LEU A 105 5.72 -2.65 -6.15
N VAL A 106 5.92 -2.15 -4.93
CA VAL A 106 5.16 -1.02 -4.39
C VAL A 106 5.36 0.23 -5.24
N LEU A 107 6.61 0.54 -5.64
CA LEU A 107 6.89 1.69 -6.50
C LEU A 107 6.23 1.56 -7.88
N ASN A 108 6.21 0.36 -8.46
CA ASN A 108 5.50 0.13 -9.71
C ASN A 108 3.99 0.33 -9.55
N ALA A 109 3.40 -0.21 -8.47
CA ALA A 109 1.99 -0.02 -8.15
C ALA A 109 1.65 1.46 -7.94
N LEU A 110 2.53 2.22 -7.28
CA LEU A 110 2.39 3.65 -7.05
C LEU A 110 2.34 4.43 -8.38
N GLU A 111 3.28 4.15 -9.30
CA GLU A 111 3.30 4.80 -10.61
C GLU A 111 2.03 4.49 -11.43
N ASN A 112 1.56 3.24 -11.38
CA ASN A 112 0.32 2.86 -12.03
C ASN A 112 -0.90 3.54 -11.35
N PHE A 113 -0.88 3.70 -10.03
CA PHE A 113 -1.97 4.31 -9.27
C PHE A 113 -2.16 5.80 -9.58
N LYS A 114 -1.08 6.54 -9.88
CA LYS A 114 -1.14 7.94 -10.35
C LYS A 114 -1.98 8.13 -11.61
N GLU A 115 -2.28 7.08 -12.37
CA GLU A 115 -3.20 7.15 -13.51
C GLU A 115 -4.62 7.54 -13.07
N PHE A 116 -5.03 7.20 -11.85
CA PHE A 116 -6.34 7.56 -11.29
C PHE A 116 -6.45 9.04 -10.90
N ASP A 117 -5.34 9.77 -10.76
CA ASP A 117 -5.34 11.19 -10.41
C ASP A 117 -5.50 12.11 -11.63
N LYS A 118 -5.49 11.55 -12.86
CA LYS A 118 -5.58 12.31 -14.13
C LYS A 118 -7.02 12.68 -14.54
N ILE A 119 -7.96 12.66 -13.60
CA ILE A 119 -9.38 12.95 -13.82
C ILE A 119 -9.62 14.47 -13.89
#